data_AF-A0A1V2NPQ6-F1
#
_entry.id   AF-A0A1V2NPQ6-F1
#
_cell.length_a   1.000
_cell.length_b   1.000
_cell.length_c   1.000
_cell.angle_alpha   90.00
_cell.angle_beta   90.00
_cell.angle_gamma   90.00
#
_symmetry.space_group_name_H-M   'P 1'
#
loop_
_entity.id
_entity.type
_entity.pdbx_description
1 polymer ?
#
loop_
_entity_poly.entity_id
_entity_poly.type
_entity_poly.pdbx_seq_one_letter_code
_entity_poly.pdbx_strand_id
1 'polypeptide(L)'
;MNVTETGTLLAEVQVIDNRRVDEATLRYWHGLIGDLGYAEASEAVVMHRRERPGVYLEPGHVRANVDRIRAALAAPTDEFGNALPVDGAALDAQRRLAARATRAVTA
;
A
#
# COMPACT_ATOMS: atom_id res chain seq x y z
N MET A 1 11.23 3.23 -0.88
CA MET A 1 10.92 4.65 -0.63
C MET A 1 11.94 5.19 0.33
N ASN A 2 12.43 6.41 0.11
CA ASN A 2 13.41 7.01 1.01
C ASN A 2 12.74 7.50 2.32
N VAL A 3 13.56 7.99 3.26
CA VAL A 3 13.08 8.49 4.56
C VAL A 3 12.10 9.65 4.39
N THR A 4 12.35 10.57 3.45
CA THR A 4 11.47 11.71 3.16
C THR A 4 10.09 11.23 2.68
N GLU A 5 10.05 10.31 1.73
CA GLU A 5 8.81 9.70 1.22
C GLU A 5 8.05 8.94 2.33
N THR A 6 8.77 8.29 3.24
CA THR A 6 8.16 7.64 4.41
C THR A 6 7.53 8.66 5.35
N GLY A 7 8.18 9.81 5.55
CA GLY A 7 7.62 10.94 6.30
C GLY A 7 6.34 11.46 5.66
N THR A 8 6.31 11.61 4.34
CA THR A 8 5.10 11.99 3.60
C THR A 8 3.98 10.98 3.79
N LEU A 9 4.27 9.69 3.66
CA LEU A 9 3.29 8.62 3.90
C LEU A 9 2.74 8.68 5.33
N LEU A 10 3.59 8.87 6.33
CA LEU A 10 3.18 8.99 7.72
C LEU A 10 2.30 10.23 7.99
N ALA A 11 2.56 11.34 7.30
CA ALA A 11 1.71 12.52 7.38
C ALA A 11 0.30 12.24 6.83
N GLU A 12 0.17 11.50 5.73
CA GLU A 12 -1.14 11.06 5.19
C GLU A 12 -1.88 10.18 6.21
N VAL A 13 -1.16 9.23 6.82
CA VAL A 13 -1.71 8.31 7.81
C VAL A 13 -2.20 9.04 9.07
N GLN A 14 -1.43 10.03 9.54
CA GLN A 14 -1.72 10.85 10.72
C GLN A 14 -3.04 11.63 10.61
N VAL A 15 -3.45 12.07 9.41
CA VAL A 15 -4.70 12.81 9.21
C VAL A 15 -5.92 12.06 9.76
N ILE A 16 -5.89 10.72 9.70
CA ILE A 16 -7.03 9.90 10.11
C ILE A 16 -6.83 9.32 11.52
N ASP A 17 -5.63 8.86 11.85
CA ASP A 17 -5.40 8.16 13.12
C ASP A 17 -4.85 9.03 14.25
N ASN A 18 -4.64 10.32 14.02
CA ASN A 18 -4.14 11.28 15.00
C ASN A 18 -2.86 10.80 15.72
N ARG A 19 -2.04 9.95 15.08
CA ARG A 19 -0.79 9.51 15.70
C ARG A 19 0.17 10.68 15.88
N ARG A 20 0.99 10.61 16.92
CA ARG A 20 2.18 11.46 17.02
C ARG A 20 3.24 10.90 16.08
N VAL A 21 3.63 11.68 15.07
CA VAL A 21 4.77 11.36 14.21
C VAL A 21 5.99 12.13 14.70
N ASP A 22 6.99 11.41 15.19
CA ASP A 22 8.29 11.95 15.53
C ASP A 22 9.41 11.17 14.80
N GLU A 23 10.65 11.60 15.01
CA GLU A 23 11.83 11.00 14.38
C GLU A 23 11.98 9.50 14.70
N ALA A 24 11.63 9.08 15.93
CA ALA A 24 11.69 7.67 16.30
C ALA A 24 10.64 6.84 15.55
N THR A 25 9.41 7.36 15.46
CA THR A 25 8.29 6.78 14.71
C THR A 25 8.63 6.66 13.23
N LEU A 26 9.19 7.72 12.65
CA LEU A 26 9.64 7.76 11.25
C LEU A 26 10.69 6.69 10.96
N ARG A 27 11.75 6.62 11.78
CA ARG A 27 12.81 5.62 11.57
C ARG A 27 12.30 4.20 11.74
N TYR A 28 11.40 3.95 12.69
CA TYR A 28 10.79 2.63 12.87
C TYR A 28 9.95 2.22 11.65
N TRP A 29 9.09 3.12 11.16
CA TRP A 29 8.30 2.89 9.94
C TRP A 29 9.20 2.66 8.72
N HIS A 30 10.21 3.50 8.51
CA HIS A 30 11.15 3.35 7.41
C HIS A 30 11.91 2.02 7.48
N GLY A 31 12.30 1.56 8.68
CA GLY A 31 12.93 0.25 8.85
C GLY A 31 12.05 -0.94 8.46
N LEU A 32 10.71 -0.78 8.52
CA LEU A 32 9.76 -1.85 8.22
C LEU A 32 9.22 -1.83 6.80
N ILE A 33 9.14 -0.67 6.15
CA ILE A 33 8.51 -0.53 4.82
C ILE A 33 9.29 0.36 3.85
N GLY A 34 10.50 0.81 4.21
CA GLY A 34 11.33 1.67 3.37
C GLY A 34 11.81 1.00 2.07
N ASP A 35 11.78 -0.32 1.97
CA ASP A 35 12.02 -1.08 0.74
C ASP A 35 10.87 -0.98 -0.26
N LEU A 36 9.66 -0.57 0.14
CA LEU A 36 8.48 -0.51 -0.73
C LEU A 36 8.49 0.75 -1.62
N GLY A 37 7.86 0.72 -2.81
CA GLY A 37 7.67 1.92 -3.62
C GLY A 37 6.68 2.89 -2.96
N TYR A 38 6.94 4.20 -2.98
CA TYR A 38 6.06 5.20 -2.34
C TYR A 38 4.64 5.16 -2.93
N ALA A 39 4.51 5.04 -4.26
CA ALA A 39 3.21 4.94 -4.91
C ALA A 39 2.42 3.69 -4.48
N GLU A 40 3.07 2.53 -4.38
CA GLU A 40 2.46 1.29 -3.90
C GLU A 40 2.03 1.42 -2.43
N ALA A 41 2.91 1.97 -1.59
CA ALA A 41 2.62 2.17 -0.17
C ALA A 41 1.43 3.12 0.04
N SER A 42 1.33 4.22 -0.73
CA SER A 42 0.20 5.15 -0.65
C SER A 42 -1.12 4.48 -1.08
N GLU A 43 -1.14 3.70 -2.16
CA GLU A 43 -2.33 2.92 -2.54
C GLU A 43 -2.69 1.87 -1.48
N ALA A 44 -1.71 1.22 -0.86
CA ALA A 44 -1.92 0.27 0.23
C ALA A 44 -2.56 0.92 1.47
N VAL A 45 -2.20 2.17 1.79
CA VAL A 45 -2.86 2.96 2.85
C VAL A 45 -4.32 3.24 2.48
N VAL A 46 -4.58 3.72 1.26
CA VAL A 46 -5.95 4.01 0.79
C VAL A 46 -6.81 2.74 0.80
N MET A 47 -6.26 1.63 0.32
CA MET A 47 -6.90 0.33 0.31
C MET A 47 -7.28 -0.11 1.74
N HIS A 48 -6.37 -0.01 2.70
CA HIS A 48 -6.66 -0.32 4.11
C HIS A 48 -7.80 0.53 4.65
N ARG A 49 -7.78 1.85 4.42
CA ARG A 49 -8.80 2.76 4.96
C ARG A 49 -10.20 2.50 4.38
N ARG A 50 -10.29 2.02 3.13
CA ARG A 50 -11.55 1.63 2.49
C ARG A 50 -12.10 0.30 3.02
N GLU A 51 -11.23 -0.70 3.19
CA GLU A 51 -11.64 -2.04 3.63
C GLU A 51 -11.85 -2.14 5.15
N ARG A 52 -11.11 -1.35 5.92
CA ARG A 52 -11.03 -1.44 7.39
C ARG A 52 -11.20 -0.05 8.03
N PRO A 53 -12.34 0.63 7.82
CA PRO A 53 -12.57 1.93 8.43
C PRO A 53 -12.52 1.83 9.97
N GLY A 54 -11.93 2.82 10.62
CA GLY A 54 -11.77 2.86 12.08
C GLY A 54 -10.69 1.95 12.67
N VAL A 55 -10.01 1.13 11.85
CA VAL A 55 -8.90 0.29 12.31
C VAL A 55 -7.60 1.10 12.32
N TYR A 56 -6.82 0.94 13.39
CA TYR A 56 -5.51 1.55 13.51
C TYR A 56 -4.53 0.94 12.49
N LEU A 57 -3.84 1.79 11.73
CA LEU A 57 -2.99 1.35 10.63
C LEU A 57 -1.53 1.18 11.06
N GLU A 58 -1.09 -0.05 11.23
CA GLU A 58 0.31 -0.41 11.46
C GLU A 58 1.11 -0.58 10.14
N PRO A 59 2.45 -0.43 10.17
CA PRO A 59 3.29 -0.58 8.97
C PRO A 59 3.19 -1.99 8.34
N GLY A 60 2.95 -3.02 9.16
CA GLY A 60 2.72 -4.38 8.67
C GLY A 60 1.49 -4.50 7.75
N HIS A 61 0.43 -3.71 8.00
CA HIS A 61 -0.74 -3.67 7.12
C HIS A 61 -0.41 -3.06 5.75
N VAL A 62 0.48 -2.05 5.72
CA VAL A 62 0.94 -1.46 4.45
C VAL A 62 1.68 -2.50 3.63
N ARG A 63 2.63 -3.23 4.24
CA ARG A 63 3.33 -4.32 3.56
C ARG A 63 2.38 -5.39 3.02
N ALA A 64 1.50 -5.91 3.88
CA ALA A 64 0.53 -6.93 3.48
C ALA A 64 -0.35 -6.48 2.30
N ASN A 65 -0.77 -5.21 2.29
CA ASN A 65 -1.55 -4.67 1.19
C ASN A 65 -0.72 -4.43 -0.08
N VAL A 66 0.55 -4.02 0.03
CA VAL A 66 1.44 -3.95 -1.14
C VAL A 66 1.65 -5.33 -1.75
N ASP A 67 1.81 -6.36 -0.94
CA ASP A 67 1.94 -7.74 -1.43
C ASP A 67 0.67 -8.20 -2.16
N ARG A 68 -0.52 -7.86 -1.63
CA ARG A 68 -1.81 -8.09 -2.32
C ARG A 68 -1.87 -7.35 -3.65
N ILE A 69 -1.48 -6.08 -3.71
CA ILE A 69 -1.47 -5.24 -4.93
C ILE A 69 -0.56 -5.86 -5.99
N ARG A 70 0.65 -6.28 -5.61
CA ARG A 70 1.61 -6.92 -6.52
C ARG A 70 1.10 -8.26 -7.06
N ALA A 71 0.41 -9.02 -6.22
CA ALA A 71 -0.20 -10.30 -6.59
C ALA A 71 -1.49 -10.16 -7.41
N ALA A 72 -2.09 -8.96 -7.52
CA ALA A 72 -3.43 -8.78 -8.06
C ALA A 72 -3.61 -9.17 -9.54
N LEU A 73 -2.52 -9.22 -10.30
CA LEU A 73 -2.52 -9.66 -11.70
C LEU A 73 -2.21 -11.14 -11.87
N ALA A 74 -1.80 -11.83 -10.80
CA ALA A 74 -1.69 -13.28 -10.85
C ALA A 74 -3.09 -13.86 -11.06
N ALA A 75 -3.18 -14.95 -11.81
CA ALA A 75 -4.38 -15.78 -11.88
C ALA A 75 -4.19 -16.92 -10.87
N PRO A 76 -4.46 -16.71 -9.57
CA PRO A 76 -4.27 -17.75 -8.58
C PRO A 76 -5.21 -18.93 -8.89
N THR A 77 -4.68 -20.13 -8.78
CA THR A 77 -5.45 -21.37 -8.85
C THR A 77 -5.33 -22.12 -7.54
N ASP A 78 -6.36 -22.89 -7.19
CA ASP A 78 -6.27 -23.85 -6.09
C ASP A 78 -5.43 -25.08 -6.49
N GLU A 79 -5.27 -26.01 -5.55
CA GLU A 79 -4.56 -27.28 -5.75
C GLU A 79 -5.21 -28.21 -6.79
N PHE A 80 -6.45 -27.93 -7.20
CA PHE A 80 -7.21 -28.66 -8.21
C PHE A 80 -7.21 -27.96 -9.58
N GLY A 81 -6.55 -26.80 -9.70
CA GLY A 81 -6.50 -26.01 -10.93
C GLY A 81 -7.72 -25.12 -11.16
N ASN A 82 -8.62 -24.97 -10.18
CA ASN A 82 -9.73 -24.03 -10.29
C ASN A 82 -9.24 -22.60 -10.08
N ALA A 83 -9.76 -21.66 -10.86
CA ALA A 83 -9.48 -20.25 -10.67
C ALA A 83 -10.01 -19.79 -9.30
N LEU A 84 -9.13 -19.17 -8.51
CA LEU A 84 -9.52 -18.54 -7.26
C LEU A 84 -10.07 -17.13 -7.51
N PRO A 85 -10.99 -16.65 -6.65
CA PRO A 85 -11.45 -15.27 -6.71
C PRO A 85 -10.26 -14.30 -6.63
N VAL A 86 -10.25 -13.32 -7.54
CA VAL A 86 -9.25 -12.24 -7.52
C VAL A 86 -9.57 -11.25 -6.41
N ASP A 87 -8.52 -10.67 -5.82
CA ASP A 87 -8.65 -9.55 -4.90
C ASP A 87 -9.00 -8.27 -5.67
N GLY A 88 -10.30 -7.94 -5.71
CA GLY A 88 -10.80 -6.81 -6.48
C GLY A 88 -10.23 -5.45 -6.02
N ALA A 89 -10.07 -5.25 -4.72
CA ALA A 89 -9.53 -4.01 -4.18
C ALA A 89 -8.05 -3.83 -4.58
N ALA A 90 -7.28 -4.92 -4.52
CA ALA A 90 -5.89 -4.94 -4.95
C ALA A 90 -5.76 -4.74 -6.46
N LEU A 91 -6.63 -5.34 -7.27
CA LEU A 91 -6.65 -5.18 -8.72
C LEU A 91 -6.95 -3.73 -9.12
N ASP A 92 -7.92 -3.09 -8.46
CA ASP A 92 -8.24 -1.70 -8.73
C ASP A 92 -7.11 -0.75 -8.33
N ALA A 93 -6.41 -1.03 -7.22
CA ALA A 93 -5.19 -0.31 -6.86
C ALA A 93 -4.10 -0.48 -7.91
N GLN A 94 -3.86 -1.70 -8.37
CA GLN A 94 -2.87 -1.98 -9.41
C GLN A 94 -3.18 -1.26 -10.73
N ARG A 95 -4.47 -1.20 -11.12
CA ARG A 95 -4.91 -0.43 -12.29
C ARG A 95 -4.66 1.07 -12.15
N ARG A 96 -4.87 1.66 -10.97
CA ARG A 96 -4.56 3.08 -10.70
C ARG A 96 -3.05 3.34 -10.79
N LEU A 97 -2.22 2.45 -10.24
CA LEU A 97 -0.76 2.54 -10.35
C LEU A 97 -0.30 2.50 -11.80
N ALA A 98 -0.81 1.55 -12.59
CA ALA A 98 -0.51 1.44 -14.01
C ALA A 98 -0.91 2.72 -14.78
N ALA A 99 -2.12 3.24 -14.53
CA ALA A 99 -2.58 4.48 -15.16
C ALA A 99 -1.71 5.70 -14.81
N ARG A 100 -1.21 5.78 -13.57
CA ARG A 100 -0.28 6.84 -13.12
C ARG A 100 1.08 6.73 -13.80
N ALA A 101 1.62 5.52 -13.93
CA ALA A 101 2.88 5.26 -14.62
C ALA A 101 2.80 5.66 -16.10
N THR A 102 1.71 5.30 -16.79
CA THR A 102 1.50 5.67 -18.20
C THR A 102 1.48 7.18 -18.40
N ARG A 103 0.77 7.92 -17.53
CA ARG A 103 0.70 9.39 -17.62
C ARG A 103 2.06 10.07 -17.43
N ALA A 104 2.91 9.52 -16.57
CA ALA A 104 4.24 10.05 -16.31
C ALA A 104 5.21 9.84 -17.49
N VAL A 105 4.98 8.83 -18.34
CA VAL A 105 5.80 8.56 -19.53
C VAL A 105 5.40 9.44 -20.72
N THR A 106 4.13 9.87 -20.77
CA THR A 106 3.58 10.68 -21.87
C THR A 106 3.66 12.19 -21.67
N ALA A 107 4.17 12.65 -20.52
CA ALA A 107 4.31 14.05 -20.14
C ALA A 107 5.78 14.49 -20.27
#